data_AF-A0A9E0NSH2-F1
#
_entry.id   AF-A0A9E0NSH2-F1
#
_cell.length_a   1.000
_cell.length_b   1.000
_cell.length_c   1.000
_cell.angle_alpha   90.00
_cell.angle_beta   90.00
_cell.angle_gamma   90.00
#
_symmetry.space_group_name_H-M   'P 1'
#
loop_
_entity.id
_entity.type
_entity.pdbx_description
1 polymer ?
#
loop_
_entity_poly.entity_id
_entity_poly.type
_entity_poly.pdbx_seq_one_letter_code
_entity_poly.pdbx_strand_id
1 'polypeptide(L)' 'VPMKRMAAPEEIANVYAFLASDEASYINGAAIEVTGGLTL' A
#
# COMPACT_ATOMS: atom_id res chain seq x y z
N VAL A 1 -4.90 16.14 -2.88
CA VAL A 1 -3.95 15.06 -3.25
C VAL A 1 -2.67 15.21 -2.43
N PRO A 2 -2.55 14.52 -1.29
CA PRO A 2 -1.45 14.67 -0.32
C PRO A 2 -0.04 14.49 -0.91
N MET A 3 0.14 13.64 -1.93
CA MET A 3 1.46 13.45 -2.56
C MET A 3 1.68 14.17 -3.90
N LYS A 4 0.64 14.75 -4.52
CA LYS A 4 0.66 15.49 -5.81
C LYS A 4 1.48 14.82 -6.95
N ARG A 5 1.64 13.50 -6.95
CA ARG A 5 2.36 12.74 -7.98
C ARG A 5 1.80 11.33 -8.10
N MET A 6 2.13 10.66 -9.20
CA MET A 6 1.93 9.23 -9.33
C MET A 6 2.91 8.47 -8.44
N ALA A 7 2.47 7.33 -7.91
CA ALA A 7 3.35 6.39 -7.25
C ALA A 7 4.30 5.76 -8.28
N ALA A 8 5.54 5.53 -7.87
CA ALA A 8 6.46 4.69 -8.60
C ALA A 8 6.04 3.21 -8.44
N PRO A 9 6.30 2.33 -9.42
CA PRO A 9 5.97 0.91 -9.32
C PRO A 9 6.50 0.24 -8.05
N GLU A 10 7.69 0.65 -7.60
CA GLU A 10 8.35 0.11 -6.42
C GLU A 10 7.59 0.43 -5.13
N GLU A 11 6.93 1.59 -5.06
CA GLU A 11 6.13 1.98 -3.89
C GLU A 11 4.91 1.07 -3.73
N ILE A 12 4.33 0.63 -4.84
CA ILE A 12 3.24 -0.35 -4.84
C ILE A 12 3.78 -1.75 -4.49
N ALA A 13 4.90 -2.15 -5.11
CA ALA A 13 5.53 -3.45 -4.87
C ALA A 13 5.95 -3.65 -3.40
N ASN A 14 6.42 -2.60 -2.73
CA ASN A 14 6.80 -2.66 -1.33
C ASN A 14 5.62 -2.97 -0.41
N VAL A 15 4.42 -2.46 -0.70
CA VAL A 15 3.20 -2.78 0.06
C VAL A 15 2.83 -4.25 -0.14
N TYR A 16 2.95 -4.77 -1.36
CA TYR A 16 2.76 -6.20 -1.63
C TYR A 16 3.79 -7.06 -0.89
N ALA A 17 5.06 -6.67 -0.91
CA ALA A 17 6.13 -7.39 -0.22
C ALA A 17 5.88 -7.44 1.29
N PHE A 18 5.44 -6.34 1.90
CA PHE A 18 5.04 -6.31 3.30
C PHE A 18 3.83 -7.23 3.56
N LEU A 19 2.78 -7.17 2.74
CA LEU A 19 1.61 -8.03 2.92
C LEU A 19 1.90 -9.52 2.75
N ALA A 20 2.93 -9.86 1.97
CA ALA A 20 3.39 -11.23 1.79
C ALA A 20 4.37 -11.72 2.87
N SER A 21 4.82 -10.82 3.76
CA SER A 21 5.80 -11.12 4.80
C SER A 21 5.15 -11.61 6.11
N ASP A 22 5.94 -12.21 6.99
CA ASP A 22 5.48 -12.71 8.30
C ASP A 22 5.00 -11.58 9.22
N GLU A 23 5.50 -10.36 9.00
CA GLU A 23 5.11 -9.14 9.70
C GLU A 23 3.64 -8.78 9.49
N ALA A 24 3.02 -9.24 8.39
CA ALA A 24 1.61 -9.04 8.09
C ALA A 24 0.72 -10.23 8.49
N SER A 25 1.24 -11.20 9.27
CA SER A 25 0.58 -12.49 9.58
C SER A 25 -0.84 -12.40 10.17
N TYR A 26 -1.24 -11.26 10.75
CA TYR A 26 -2.57 -11.05 11.30
C TYR A 26 -3.48 -10.16 10.44
N ILE A 27 -2.98 -9.67 9.30
CA ILE A 27 -3.74 -8.82 8.38
C ILE A 27 -4.51 -9.74 7.41
N ASN A 28 -5.83 -9.76 7.54
CA ASN A 28 -6.72 -10.45 6.60
C ASN A 28 -8.05 -9.68 6.47
N GLY A 29 -8.75 -9.90 5.35
CA GLY A 29 -10.07 -9.29 5.11
C GLY A 29 -10.09 -7.77 4.92
N ALA A 30 -8.93 -7.12 4.82
CA ALA A 30 -8.80 -5.68 4.65
C ALA A 30 -8.42 -5.32 3.20
N ALA A 31 -8.96 -4.20 2.71
CA ALA A 31 -8.48 -3.55 1.49
C ALA A 31 -7.46 -2.47 1.88
N ILE A 32 -6.24 -2.57 1.37
CA ILE A 32 -5.21 -1.56 1.59
C ILE A 32 -5.07 -0.68 0.35
N GLU A 33 -5.43 0.58 0.51
CA GLU A 33 -5.34 1.57 -0.56
C GLU A 33 -3.98 2.28 -0.57
N VAL A 34 -3.32 2.25 -1.73
CA VAL A 34 -2.02 2.90 -1.96
C VAL A 34 -2.20 4.03 -2.98
N THR A 35 -2.86 5.11 -2.56
CA THR A 35 -3.31 6.18 -3.48
C THR A 35 -2.59 7.52 -3.28
N GLY A 36 -1.55 7.56 -2.44
CA GLY A 36 -0.88 8.84 -2.09
C GLY A 36 -1.82 9.83 -1.38
N GLY A 37 -2.85 9.30 -0.72
CA GLY A 37 -3.87 10.04 0.03
C GLY A 37 -4.99 10.65 -0.83
N LEU A 38 -5.23 10.12 -2.03
CA LEU A 38 -6.31 10.57 -2.92
C LEU A 38 -7.71 10.16 -2.44
N THR A 39 -7.80 9.15 -1.59
CA THR A 39 -9.07 8.64 -1.05
C THR A 39 -9.34 9.20 0.35
N LEU A 40 -10.61 9.46 0.68
CA LEU A 40 -11.12 9.87 2.00
C LEU A 40 -11.74 8.69 2.73
#